data_AF-A0A8S0FMX1-F1
#
_entry.id   AF-A0A8S0FMX1-F1
#
_cell.length_a   1.000
_cell.length_b   1.000
_cell.length_c   1.000
_cell.angle_alpha   90.00
_cell.angle_beta   90.00
_cell.angle_gamma   90.00
#
_symmetry.space_group_name_H-M   'P 1'
#
loop_
_entity.id
_entity.type
_entity.pdbx_description
1 polymer ?
#
loop_
_entity_poly.entity_id
_entity_poly.type
_entity_poly.pdbx_seq_one_letter_code
_entity_poly.pdbx_strand_id
1 'polypeptide(L)'
;MEFYLPISEPLIASQLDALIRQFDPLSAGCPPLEFMQVRGMLKGFIDLVFRHEGRYYLLDYKSNWLGEDSSAYTQQAMAAAMQAHRYDLQYQLYTLALHRYLRHRIADYDYERHFGGVIYLFLRGVDKEHPQQGIYATRPNAGLIAKFT
;
A
#
# COMPACT_ATOMS: atom_id res chain seq x y z
N MET A 1 10.99 6.26 6.33
CA MET A 1 11.74 5.01 6.58
C MET A 1 12.21 4.44 5.25
N GLU A 2 13.52 4.34 5.05
CA GLU A 2 14.10 3.65 3.88
C GLU A 2 13.97 2.13 4.06
N PHE A 3 13.75 1.40 2.97
CA PHE A 3 13.76 -0.06 2.96
C PHE A 3 14.38 -0.64 1.69
N TYR A 4 14.75 -1.91 1.82
CA TYR A 4 15.34 -2.72 0.76
C TYR A 4 14.68 -4.09 0.73
N LEU A 5 14.11 -4.47 -0.41
CA LEU A 5 13.51 -5.79 -0.62
C LEU A 5 14.32 -6.58 -1.65
N PRO A 6 14.96 -7.70 -1.26
CA PRO A 6 15.62 -8.58 -2.22
C PRO A 6 14.59 -9.30 -3.09
N ILE A 7 14.82 -9.25 -4.40
CA ILE A 7 14.11 -10.00 -5.44
C ILE A 7 15.07 -11.12 -5.89
N SER A 8 15.06 -12.21 -5.12
CA SER A 8 15.97 -13.35 -5.29
C SER A 8 15.61 -14.17 -6.53
N GLU A 9 14.32 -14.39 -6.73
CA GLU A 9 13.75 -15.04 -7.91
C GLU A 9 13.28 -13.98 -8.90
N PRO A 10 13.37 -14.25 -10.22
CA PRO A 10 12.94 -13.30 -11.22
C PRO A 10 11.44 -12.95 -11.08
N LEU A 11 11.14 -11.68 -10.80
CA LEU A 11 9.76 -11.22 -10.68
C LEU A 11 9.13 -11.11 -12.07
N ILE A 12 8.10 -11.92 -12.34
CA ILE A 12 7.37 -11.94 -13.61
C ILE A 12 6.08 -11.13 -13.45
N ALA A 13 5.90 -10.12 -14.30
CA ALA A 13 4.79 -9.17 -14.20
C ALA A 13 3.41 -9.86 -14.22
N SER A 14 3.17 -10.80 -15.13
CA SER A 14 1.90 -11.50 -15.24
C SER A 14 1.57 -12.38 -14.03
N GLN A 15 2.59 -13.00 -13.42
CA GLN A 15 2.41 -13.83 -12.22
C GLN A 15 2.12 -12.97 -11.00
N LEU A 16 2.85 -11.86 -10.85
CA LEU A 16 2.58 -10.89 -9.79
C LEU A 16 1.18 -10.29 -9.94
N ASP A 17 0.81 -9.88 -11.16
CA ASP A 17 -0.51 -9.29 -11.46
C ASP A 17 -1.64 -10.26 -11.12
N ALA A 18 -1.54 -11.52 -11.55
CA ALA A 18 -2.52 -12.56 -11.21
C ALA A 18 -2.65 -12.77 -9.69
N LEU A 19 -1.52 -12.77 -8.97
CA LEU A 19 -1.50 -12.94 -7.53
C LEU A 19 -2.17 -11.76 -6.81
N ILE A 20 -1.78 -10.51 -7.11
CA ILE A 20 -2.30 -9.35 -6.39
C ILE A 20 -3.80 -9.16 -6.65
N ARG A 21 -4.27 -9.41 -7.89
CA ARG A 21 -5.70 -9.34 -8.24
C ARG A 21 -6.55 -10.34 -7.48
N GLN A 22 -6.00 -11.49 -7.11
CA GLN A 22 -6.73 -12.50 -6.33
C GLN A 22 -7.04 -12.02 -4.91
N PHE A 23 -6.16 -11.22 -4.32
CA PHE A 23 -6.24 -10.84 -2.90
C PHE A 23 -6.68 -9.39 -2.67
N ASP A 24 -6.72 -8.58 -3.71
CA ASP A 24 -6.95 -7.14 -3.60
C ASP A 24 -7.95 -6.63 -4.65
N PRO A 25 -9.17 -6.24 -4.23
CA PRO A 25 -10.19 -5.71 -5.13
C PRO A 25 -9.74 -4.46 -5.90
N LEU A 26 -8.86 -3.64 -5.33
CA LEU A 26 -8.37 -2.45 -6.03
C LEU A 26 -7.47 -2.87 -7.20
N SER A 27 -6.54 -3.79 -6.96
CA SER A 27 -5.68 -4.38 -8.00
C SER A 27 -6.49 -5.10 -9.06
N ALA A 28 -7.60 -5.77 -8.71
CA ALA A 28 -8.49 -6.43 -9.66
C ALA A 28 -9.04 -5.46 -10.73
N GLY A 29 -9.23 -4.18 -10.40
CA GLY A 29 -9.64 -3.14 -11.34
C GLY A 29 -8.50 -2.35 -12.02
N CYS A 30 -7.24 -2.63 -11.71
CA CYS A 30 -6.10 -1.97 -12.35
C CYS A 30 -5.84 -2.49 -13.78
N PRO A 31 -5.18 -1.71 -14.65
CA PRO A 31 -4.56 -2.23 -15.86
C PRO A 31 -3.51 -3.32 -15.55
N PRO A 32 -3.23 -4.25 -16.47
CA PRO A 32 -2.18 -5.27 -16.28
C PRO A 32 -0.82 -4.65 -15.93
N LEU A 33 -0.04 -5.35 -15.09
CA LEU A 33 1.35 -4.98 -14.87
C LEU A 33 2.20 -5.26 -16.10
N GLU A 34 2.98 -4.26 -16.51
CA GLU A 34 3.93 -4.36 -17.61
C GLU A 34 5.31 -3.91 -17.14
N PHE A 35 6.23 -4.86 -16.96
CA PHE A 35 7.63 -4.57 -16.71
C PHE A 35 8.50 -5.74 -17.15
N MET A 36 9.74 -5.44 -17.53
CA MET A 36 10.75 -6.46 -17.80
C MET A 36 11.09 -7.21 -16.53
N GLN A 37 11.30 -8.52 -16.65
CA GLN A 37 11.65 -9.39 -15.53
C GLN A 37 12.74 -8.77 -14.64
N VAL A 38 12.44 -8.59 -13.36
CA VAL A 38 13.32 -7.90 -12.41
C VAL A 38 14.00 -8.91 -11.49
N ARG A 39 15.31 -8.73 -11.29
CA ARG A 39 16.10 -9.41 -10.25
C ARG A 39 17.02 -8.40 -9.59
N GLY A 40 17.24 -8.50 -8.28
CA GLY A 40 18.13 -7.60 -7.55
C GLY A 40 17.50 -7.06 -6.27
N MET A 41 17.59 -5.74 -6.05
CA MET A 41 17.09 -5.08 -4.85
C MET A 41 16.09 -4.00 -5.23
N LEU A 42 14.89 -4.07 -4.68
CA LEU A 42 13.93 -2.97 -4.71
C LEU A 42 14.21 -2.04 -3.52
N LYS A 43 14.54 -0.78 -3.82
CA LYS A 43 14.70 0.28 -2.82
C LYS A 43 13.45 1.16 -2.81
N GLY A 44 13.00 1.55 -1.62
CA GLY A 44 11.88 2.47 -1.47
C GLY A 44 11.93 3.23 -0.15
N PHE A 45 11.02 4.20 -0.03
CA PHE A 45 10.88 5.05 1.14
C PHE A 45 9.41 5.09 1.53
N ILE A 46 9.12 4.82 2.79
CA ILE A 46 7.81 5.01 3.40
C ILE A 46 7.82 6.36 4.11
N ASP A 47 6.85 7.24 3.84
CA ASP A 47 6.78 8.57 4.44
C ASP A 47 6.69 8.49 5.97
N LEU A 48 5.67 7.79 6.48
CA LEU A 48 5.44 7.67 7.91
C LEU A 48 5.05 6.24 8.29
N VAL A 49 5.67 5.76 9.37
CA VAL A 49 5.22 4.59 10.13
C VAL A 49 4.92 5.08 11.53
N PHE A 50 3.73 4.77 12.05
CA PHE A 50 3.37 5.08 13.43
C PHE A 50 2.72 3.89 14.11
N ARG A 51 2.67 3.93 15.44
CA ARG A 51 2.04 2.89 16.27
C ARG A 51 0.88 3.51 17.04
N HIS A 52 -0.29 2.88 16.97
CA HIS A 52 -1.47 3.24 17.73
C HIS A 52 -2.09 1.98 18.34
N GLU A 53 -2.35 2.00 19.64
CA GLU A 53 -2.96 0.87 20.39
C GLU A 53 -2.33 -0.50 20.09
N GLY A 54 -1.00 -0.55 20.03
CA GLY A 54 -0.28 -1.80 19.78
C GLY A 54 -0.12 -2.18 18.30
N ARG A 55 -0.80 -1.51 17.37
CA ARG A 55 -0.75 -1.77 15.93
C ARG A 55 0.10 -0.75 15.19
N TYR A 56 0.84 -1.21 14.18
CA TYR A 56 1.65 -0.39 13.29
C TYR A 56 0.90 -0.05 12.01
N TYR A 57 1.00 1.19 11.58
CA TYR A 57 0.31 1.74 10.42
C TYR A 57 1.31 2.39 9.47
N LEU A 58 1.02 2.26 8.18
CA LEU A 58 1.68 3.01 7.11
C LEU A 58 0.84 4.24 6.79
N LEU A 59 1.49 5.38 6.60
CA LEU A 59 0.87 6.59 6.07
C LEU A 59 1.74 7.20 4.97
N ASP A 60 1.11 7.53 3.86
CA ASP A 60 1.71 8.15 2.68
C ASP A 60 0.93 9.41 2.28
N TYR A 61 1.64 10.48 1.93
CA TYR A 61 1.03 11.76 1.57
C TYR A 61 0.94 11.93 0.06
N LYS A 62 -0.27 12.20 -0.44
CA LYS A 62 -0.56 12.40 -1.85
C LYS A 62 -0.99 13.84 -2.13
N SER A 63 -0.26 14.49 -3.03
CA SER A 63 -0.58 15.84 -3.53
C SER A 63 -1.36 15.83 -4.84
N ASN A 64 -1.91 14.68 -5.25
CA ASN A 64 -2.67 14.51 -6.48
C ASN A 64 -3.84 15.49 -6.53
N TRP A 65 -4.09 16.04 -7.72
CA TRP A 65 -5.24 16.90 -7.96
C TRP A 65 -6.41 16.06 -8.49
N LEU A 66 -7.52 16.00 -7.76
CA LEU A 66 -8.76 15.34 -8.20
C LEU A 66 -9.86 16.34 -8.57
N GLY A 67 -9.70 17.60 -8.18
CA GLY A 67 -10.61 18.72 -8.43
C GLY A 67 -10.32 19.89 -7.51
N GLU A 68 -11.17 20.91 -7.57
CA GLU A 68 -10.96 22.21 -6.92
C GLU A 68 -11.16 22.16 -5.40
N ASP A 69 -12.08 21.34 -4.92
CA ASP A 69 -12.45 21.25 -3.51
C ASP A 69 -12.55 19.80 -3.02
N SER A 70 -12.84 19.65 -1.72
CA SER A 70 -12.94 18.37 -1.01
C SER A 70 -13.98 17.42 -1.62
N SER A 71 -15.04 17.93 -2.25
CA SER A 71 -16.06 17.12 -2.92
C SER A 71 -15.52 16.30 -4.08
N ALA A 72 -14.39 16.71 -4.66
CA ALA A 72 -13.68 15.95 -5.71
C ALA A 72 -12.88 14.75 -5.16
N TYR A 73 -12.67 14.67 -3.84
CA TYR A 73 -11.88 13.63 -3.18
C TYR A 73 -12.78 12.59 -2.50
N THR A 74 -13.82 12.16 -3.22
CA THR A 74 -14.65 11.03 -2.80
C THR A 74 -13.87 9.73 -2.77
N GLN A 75 -14.37 8.73 -2.04
CA GLN A 75 -13.77 7.39 -2.01
C GLN A 75 -13.62 6.79 -3.43
N GLN A 76 -14.60 7.01 -4.31
CA GLN A 76 -14.55 6.53 -5.69
C GLN A 76 -13.47 7.23 -6.51
N ALA A 77 -13.38 8.57 -6.41
CA ALA A 77 -12.36 9.35 -7.12
C ALA A 77 -10.95 9.00 -6.64
N MET A 78 -10.76 8.87 -5.33
CA MET A 78 -9.48 8.44 -4.75
C MET A 78 -9.13 7.01 -5.17
N ALA A 79 -10.07 6.07 -5.16
CA ALA A 79 -9.82 4.70 -5.63
C ALA A 79 -9.40 4.68 -7.11
N ALA A 80 -10.05 5.47 -7.97
CA ALA A 80 -9.66 5.60 -9.38
C ALA A 80 -8.24 6.17 -9.52
N ALA A 81 -7.88 7.19 -8.73
CA ALA A 81 -6.54 7.74 -8.72
C ALA A 81 -5.49 6.72 -8.22
N MET A 82 -5.82 5.96 -7.18
CA MET A 82 -4.97 4.88 -6.67
C MET A 82 -4.70 3.82 -7.74
N GLN A 83 -5.70 3.46 -8.53
CA GLN A 83 -5.56 2.52 -9.67
C GLN A 83 -4.71 3.12 -10.79
N ALA A 84 -4.98 4.36 -11.19
CA ALA A 84 -4.28 5.04 -12.28
C ALA A 84 -2.77 5.17 -12.02
N HIS A 85 -2.38 5.40 -10.76
CA HIS A 85 -0.97 5.56 -10.36
C HIS A 85 -0.33 4.27 -9.82
N ARG A 86 -1.03 3.14 -9.87
CA ARG A 86 -0.58 1.85 -9.31
C ARG A 86 -0.13 1.93 -7.84
N TYR A 87 -0.82 2.75 -7.06
CA TYR A 87 -0.59 2.84 -5.62
C TYR A 87 -1.05 1.56 -4.89
N ASP A 88 -1.83 0.71 -5.55
CA ASP A 88 -2.12 -0.66 -5.10
C ASP A 88 -0.85 -1.48 -4.87
N LEU A 89 0.02 -1.52 -5.87
CA LEU A 89 1.28 -2.25 -5.77
C LEU A 89 2.22 -1.59 -4.74
N GLN A 90 2.18 -0.26 -4.65
CA GLN A 90 2.99 0.48 -3.68
C GLN A 90 2.67 0.10 -2.24
N TYR A 91 1.40 0.12 -1.82
CA TYR A 91 1.07 -0.24 -0.44
C TYR A 91 1.32 -1.71 -0.14
N GLN A 92 1.21 -2.61 -1.12
CA GLN A 92 1.52 -4.03 -0.95
C GLN A 92 3.01 -4.23 -0.66
N LEU A 93 3.88 -3.57 -1.43
CA LEU A 93 5.33 -3.60 -1.24
C LEU A 93 5.76 -2.94 0.08
N TYR A 94 5.14 -1.80 0.43
CA TYR A 94 5.41 -1.13 1.71
C TYR A 94 4.97 -1.97 2.90
N THR A 95 3.82 -2.64 2.78
CA THR A 95 3.33 -3.56 3.81
C THR A 95 4.27 -4.75 3.97
N LEU A 96 4.75 -5.33 2.87
CA LEU A 96 5.75 -6.40 2.92
C LEU A 96 7.05 -5.95 3.59
N ALA A 97 7.56 -4.77 3.24
CA ALA A 97 8.75 -4.21 3.84
C ALA A 97 8.59 -4.01 5.35
N LEU A 98 7.48 -3.40 5.78
CA LEU A 98 7.19 -3.20 7.19
C LEU A 98 6.94 -4.53 7.92
N HIS A 99 6.23 -5.47 7.30
CA HIS A 99 6.02 -6.82 7.84
C HIS A 99 7.34 -7.53 8.16
N ARG A 100 8.27 -7.55 7.20
CA ARG A 100 9.61 -8.15 7.38
C ARG A 100 10.41 -7.41 8.46
N TYR A 101 10.34 -6.08 8.47
CA TYR A 101 11.01 -5.26 9.48
C TYR A 101 10.48 -5.57 10.89
N LEU A 102 9.15 -5.56 11.09
CA LEU A 102 8.54 -5.82 12.39
C LEU A 102 8.80 -7.25 12.87
N ARG A 103 8.74 -8.25 11.97
CA ARG A 103 9.08 -9.64 12.29
C ARG A 103 10.50 -9.79 12.82
N HIS A 104 11.44 -8.97 12.35
CA HIS A 104 12.81 -8.98 12.83
C HIS A 104 13.00 -8.24 14.17
N ARG A 105 12.13 -7.27 14.48
CA ARG A 105 12.31 -6.35 15.63
C ARG A 105 11.43 -6.68 16.84
N ILE A 106 10.32 -7.38 16.63
CA ILE A 106 9.34 -7.69 17.66
C ILE A 106 9.37 -9.20 17.91
N ALA A 107 9.69 -9.60 19.13
CA ALA A 107 9.51 -10.98 19.58
C ALA A 107 8.02 -11.34 19.54
N ASP A 108 7.70 -12.55 19.09
CA ASP A 108 6.33 -13.04 18.92
C ASP A 108 5.47 -12.16 17.98
N TYR A 109 6.11 -11.56 16.97
CA TYR A 109 5.41 -10.81 15.93
C TYR A 109 4.39 -11.68 15.20
N ASP A 110 3.20 -11.12 15.06
CA ASP A 110 2.06 -11.67 14.32
C ASP A 110 1.41 -10.56 13.50
N TYR A 111 1.20 -10.79 12.21
CA TYR A 111 0.65 -9.78 11.30
C TYR A 111 -0.76 -9.36 11.70
N GLU A 112 -1.60 -10.31 12.12
CA GLU A 112 -2.99 -10.03 12.47
C GLU A 112 -3.13 -9.19 13.73
N ARG A 113 -2.21 -9.35 14.69
CA ARG A 113 -2.17 -8.60 15.94
C ARG A 113 -1.46 -7.25 15.81
N HIS A 114 -0.38 -7.19 15.05
CA HIS A 114 0.54 -6.03 15.08
C HIS A 114 0.43 -5.11 13.87
N PHE A 115 -0.17 -5.53 12.74
CA PHE A 115 -0.33 -4.67 11.57
C PHE A 115 -1.74 -4.11 11.47
N GLY A 116 -1.83 -2.77 11.49
CA GLY A 116 -3.08 -2.02 11.58
C GLY A 116 -3.66 -1.61 10.23
N GLY A 117 -2.82 -1.38 9.21
CA GLY A 117 -3.27 -1.00 7.89
C GLY A 117 -2.41 0.08 7.24
N VAL A 118 -2.91 0.60 6.13
CA VAL A 118 -2.27 1.60 5.29
C VAL A 118 -3.23 2.74 5.04
N ILE A 119 -2.70 3.96 5.09
CA ILE A 119 -3.45 5.21 4.93
C ILE A 119 -2.76 6.04 3.85
N TYR A 120 -3.53 6.46 2.85
CA TYR A 120 -3.11 7.42 1.84
C TYR A 120 -3.88 8.71 2.08
N LEU A 121 -3.16 9.77 2.42
CA LEU A 121 -3.72 11.08 2.73
C LEU A 121 -3.61 11.98 1.50
N PHE A 122 -4.70 12.15 0.77
CA PHE A 122 -4.82 13.12 -0.32
C PHE A 122 -4.99 14.52 0.28
N LEU A 123 -3.86 15.20 0.48
CA LEU A 123 -3.75 16.44 1.26
C LEU A 123 -4.75 17.53 0.86
N ARG A 124 -5.08 17.62 -0.43
CA ARG A 124 -5.99 18.63 -0.99
C ARG A 124 -7.46 18.35 -0.71
N GLY A 125 -7.81 17.13 -0.34
CA GLY A 125 -9.18 16.71 -0.06
C GLY A 125 -9.53 16.63 1.41
N VAL A 126 -8.58 16.90 2.31
CA VAL A 126 -8.80 16.81 3.76
C VAL A 126 -9.61 18.01 4.22
N ASP A 127 -10.82 17.74 4.68
CA ASP A 127 -11.78 18.75 5.10
C ASP A 127 -12.42 18.35 6.44
N LYS A 128 -12.67 19.33 7.32
CA LYS A 128 -13.22 19.09 8.66
C LYS A 128 -14.70 18.72 8.63
N GLU A 129 -15.45 19.26 7.68
CA GLU A 129 -16.88 19.01 7.52
C GLU A 129 -17.13 17.64 6.86
N HIS A 130 -16.16 17.14 6.10
CA HIS A 130 -16.24 15.87 5.37
C HIS A 130 -15.07 14.93 5.72
N PRO A 131 -15.05 14.35 6.93
CA PRO A 131 -13.89 13.61 7.46
C PRO A 131 -13.53 12.33 6.68
N GLN A 132 -14.41 11.84 5.80
CA GLN A 132 -14.12 10.70 4.92
C GLN A 132 -13.50 11.11 3.57
N GLN A 133 -13.46 12.40 3.25
CA GLN A 133 -12.80 12.90 2.04
C GLN A 133 -11.30 13.08 2.29
N GLY A 134 -10.51 12.84 1.25
CA GLY A 134 -9.06 12.98 1.31
C GLY A 134 -8.33 11.84 2.05
N ILE A 135 -9.03 10.86 2.62
CA ILE A 135 -8.43 9.71 3.30
C ILE A 135 -8.84 8.42 2.59
N TYR A 136 -7.86 7.73 2.00
CA TYR A 136 -8.02 6.36 1.53
C TYR A 136 -7.33 5.40 2.52
N ALA A 137 -8.04 4.38 2.98
CA ALA A 137 -7.50 3.41 3.93
C ALA A 137 -7.74 1.98 3.44
N THR A 138 -6.74 1.12 3.62
CA THR A 138 -6.83 -0.30 3.28
C THR A 138 -6.00 -1.14 4.24
N ARG A 139 -6.30 -2.43 4.33
CA ARG A 139 -5.48 -3.40 5.05
C ARG A 139 -5.20 -4.59 4.14
N PRO A 140 -3.98 -4.72 3.59
CA PRO A 140 -3.63 -5.84 2.73
C PRO A 140 -3.90 -7.19 3.41
N ASN A 141 -4.40 -8.13 2.61
CA ASN A 141 -4.74 -9.47 3.07
C ASN A 141 -3.49 -10.20 3.58
N ALA A 142 -3.57 -10.82 4.77
CA ALA A 142 -2.44 -11.55 5.34
C ALA A 142 -1.96 -12.71 4.46
N GLY A 143 -2.89 -13.36 3.74
CA GLY A 143 -2.59 -14.39 2.76
C GLY A 143 -1.73 -13.87 1.61
N LEU A 144 -1.95 -12.64 1.13
CA LEU A 144 -1.09 -12.01 0.13
C LEU A 144 0.33 -11.78 0.68
N ILE A 145 0.43 -11.22 1.89
CA ILE A 145 1.73 -10.95 2.53
C ILE A 145 2.52 -12.25 2.78
N ALA A 146 1.83 -13.32 3.15
CA ALA A 146 2.42 -14.65 3.31
C ALA A 146 2.95 -15.24 1.99
N LYS A 147 2.37 -14.89 0.84
CA LYS A 147 2.85 -15.35 -0.48
C LYS A 147 4.12 -14.63 -0.96
N PHE A 148 4.43 -13.47 -0.39
CA PHE A 148 5.66 -12.73 -0.69
C PHE A 148 6.84 -13.08 0.23
N THR A 149 6.67 -13.98 1.19
CA THR A 149 7.69 -14.33 2.18
C THR A 149 8.26 -15.71 1.91
#